data_AF-A0AA45BAH2-F1
#
_entry.id   AF-A0AA45BAH2-F1
#
_cell.length_a   1.000
_cell.length_b   1.000
_cell.length_c   1.000
_cell.angle_alpha   90.00
_cell.angle_beta   90.00
_cell.angle_gamma   90.00
#
_symmetry.space_group_name_H-M   'P 1'
#
loop_
_entity.id
_entity.type
_entity.pdbx_description
1 polymer ?
#
loop_
_entity_poly.entity_id
_entity_poly.type
_entity_poly.pdbx_seq_one_letter_code
_entity_poly.pdbx_strand_id
1 'polypeptide(L)'
;MKTILAYKKRVLSVQNILALSTIAVALAACGGGSDGSSGSNTSTSGGSTTTTPQQDAVSQSSTALVAQTGATAVPGTTSTAQAFDLTADIGDTWRLVLNQDGSFTIKVLSTQYGLTDISGTYTQSTSGSFTTYTGTSANGSFTLKLDTRTHIMGGNVVLRTRSSSVAGSGYSVPANTATLAGDYFYIGATRNASDGGSPSFLGGTFRVAANGTDVTWCDSGLINASGTCNAVAGSSSPSQQFAFKLVKNTTDGLTHVQGSGSDLGILSFQAGDRGPVLVIDRFGYSQSATPVLRTGVIYASKQQVLAGTELNGSWTCTDRGTTIGTVTINGTTVKTADTSGVSTAETLYFNDISTNTGLVAVNGAATSVVNGQAPSSGVILLPLSSSMFVVERDAAQSVATCR
;
A
#
# COMPACT_ATOMS: atom_id res chain seq x y z
N MET A 1 3.83 13.73 12.33
CA MET A 1 4.85 13.80 11.27
C MET A 1 5.61 15.11 11.43
N LYS A 2 6.94 15.14 11.52
CA LYS A 2 7.68 16.42 11.51
C LYS A 2 7.51 17.09 10.15
N THR A 3 6.42 17.82 9.97
CA THR A 3 6.39 19.03 9.18
C THR A 3 7.19 20.07 9.95
N ILE A 4 8.53 20.00 9.86
CA ILE A 4 9.21 21.27 9.73
C ILE A 4 8.77 21.73 8.35
N LEU A 5 7.87 22.70 8.35
CA LEU A 5 7.45 23.43 7.17
C LEU A 5 8.69 23.92 6.42
N ALA A 6 9.23 23.10 5.51
CA ALA A 6 9.90 23.59 4.35
C ALA A 6 8.79 24.04 3.41
N TYR A 7 8.26 25.22 3.72
CA TYR A 7 7.36 25.98 2.87
C TYR A 7 7.82 25.88 1.42
N LYS A 8 6.88 25.74 0.50
CA LYS A 8 7.04 26.14 -0.90
C LYS A 8 7.32 27.65 -0.91
N LYS A 9 8.54 28.07 -0.57
CA LYS A 9 8.96 29.47 -0.72
C LYS A 9 8.98 29.75 -2.21
N ARG A 10 7.99 30.50 -2.71
CA ARG A 10 8.15 31.34 -3.90
C ARG A 10 7.11 32.45 -3.93
N VAL A 11 7.59 33.59 -4.40
CA VAL A 11 7.14 34.96 -4.18
C VAL A 11 5.88 35.29 -5.00
N LEU A 12 5.00 36.11 -4.39
CA LEU A 12 3.69 36.55 -4.85
C LEU A 12 3.70 37.34 -6.18
N SER A 13 2.57 37.29 -6.89
CA SER A 13 1.91 38.49 -7.41
C SER A 13 0.41 38.39 -7.13
N VAL A 14 -0.10 39.34 -6.35
CA VAL A 14 -1.50 39.49 -5.94
C VAL A 14 -2.27 40.13 -7.09
N GLN A 15 -3.37 39.52 -7.53
CA GLN A 15 -4.49 40.27 -8.10
C GLN A 15 -5.82 39.73 -7.59
N ASN A 16 -6.58 40.65 -7.00
CA ASN A 16 -7.96 40.52 -6.55
C ASN A 16 -8.86 40.00 -7.67
N ILE A 17 -9.84 39.15 -7.33
CA ILE A 17 -11.24 39.29 -7.81
C ILE A 17 -12.16 38.69 -6.74
N LEU A 18 -13.17 39.48 -6.40
CA LEU A 18 -14.24 39.21 -5.48
C LEU A 18 -15.34 38.36 -6.14
N ALA A 19 -15.92 37.47 -5.32
CA ALA A 19 -17.36 37.33 -5.07
C ALA A 19 -18.19 36.18 -5.68
N LEU A 20 -18.97 35.62 -4.73
CA LEU A 20 -20.36 35.14 -4.75
C LEU A 20 -20.66 33.63 -4.81
N SER A 21 -21.25 33.24 -3.67
CA SER A 21 -21.95 32.04 -3.24
C SER A 21 -23.22 31.70 -4.02
N THR A 22 -23.60 30.42 -4.03
CA THR A 22 -24.96 29.97 -3.63
C THR A 22 -24.96 28.49 -3.22
N ILE A 23 -25.64 28.22 -2.11
CA ILE A 23 -25.94 26.92 -1.51
C ILE A 23 -27.22 26.36 -2.14
N ALA A 24 -27.29 25.05 -2.37
CA ALA A 24 -28.56 24.34 -2.48
C ALA A 24 -28.44 22.97 -1.80
N VAL A 25 -29.18 22.82 -0.70
CA VAL A 25 -29.39 21.57 0.05
C VAL A 25 -30.65 20.92 -0.51
N ALA A 26 -30.61 19.61 -0.76
CA ALA A 26 -31.81 18.80 -0.91
C ALA A 26 -31.64 17.49 -0.13
N LEU A 27 -32.34 17.40 1.00
CA LEU A 27 -32.65 16.16 1.70
C LEU A 27 -33.75 15.44 0.92
N ALA A 28 -33.59 14.13 0.73
CA ALA A 28 -34.70 13.22 0.47
C ALA A 28 -34.58 12.03 1.42
N ALA A 29 -35.38 12.07 2.49
CA ALA A 29 -35.76 10.92 3.27
C ALA A 29 -37.20 10.56 2.88
N CYS A 30 -37.46 9.29 2.59
CA CYS A 30 -38.81 8.74 2.63
C CYS A 30 -38.72 7.31 3.13
N GLY A 31 -39.26 7.09 4.33
CA GLY A 31 -39.58 5.76 4.85
C GLY A 31 -40.93 5.28 4.33
N GLY A 32 -41.24 4.02 4.62
CA GLY A 32 -42.57 3.44 4.42
C GLY A 32 -42.59 1.97 4.84
N GLY A 33 -43.17 1.69 6.01
CA GLY A 33 -43.61 0.36 6.42
C GLY A 33 -45.14 0.31 6.51
N SER A 34 -45.74 -0.88 6.38
CA SER A 34 -47.01 -1.27 7.01
C SER A 34 -47.31 -2.77 6.82
N ASP A 35 -47.41 -3.48 7.94
CA ASP A 35 -48.51 -4.34 8.45
C ASP A 35 -49.20 -5.41 7.57
N GLY A 36 -48.94 -6.69 7.91
CA GLY A 36 -49.87 -7.57 8.65
C GLY A 36 -51.15 -8.10 8.00
N SER A 37 -51.24 -9.44 7.80
CA SER A 37 -52.32 -10.28 8.37
C SER A 37 -52.15 -11.79 8.12
N SER A 38 -51.87 -12.50 9.22
CA SER A 38 -52.33 -13.83 9.66
C SER A 38 -52.97 -14.87 8.71
N GLY A 39 -52.40 -16.09 8.73
CA GLY A 39 -53.16 -17.30 9.07
C GLY A 39 -52.93 -18.56 8.23
N SER A 40 -52.10 -19.50 8.70
CA SER A 40 -52.39 -20.95 8.73
C SER A 40 -51.18 -21.73 9.27
N ASN A 41 -51.41 -22.51 10.32
CA ASN A 41 -50.45 -23.39 10.98
C ASN A 41 -50.00 -24.55 10.08
N THR A 42 -48.70 -24.79 10.02
CA THR A 42 -48.16 -26.15 9.90
C THR A 42 -46.89 -26.25 10.74
N SER A 43 -46.99 -27.00 11.82
CA SER A 43 -45.91 -27.31 12.74
C SER A 43 -44.92 -28.27 12.07
N THR A 44 -43.74 -27.78 11.72
CA THR A 44 -42.57 -28.63 11.46
C THR A 44 -41.45 -28.25 12.43
N SER A 45 -41.26 -29.16 13.40
CA SER A 45 -40.04 -29.45 14.15
C SER A 45 -38.80 -28.66 13.72
N GLY A 46 -38.24 -27.91 14.68
CA GLY A 46 -37.03 -27.12 14.53
C GLY A 46 -35.83 -27.92 14.05
N GLY A 47 -35.46 -27.71 12.78
CA GLY A 47 -34.12 -27.95 12.31
C GLY A 47 -33.25 -26.79 12.79
N SER A 48 -32.37 -27.06 13.74
CA SER A 48 -31.23 -26.19 14.04
C SER A 48 -30.43 -26.05 12.75
N THR A 49 -30.64 -24.95 12.03
CA THR A 49 -29.70 -24.53 11.01
C THR A 49 -28.47 -24.08 11.76
N THR A 50 -27.44 -24.93 11.75
CA THR A 50 -26.07 -24.52 12.00
C THR A 50 -25.75 -23.43 10.98
N THR A 51 -26.05 -22.18 11.33
CA THR A 51 -25.57 -21.03 10.60
C THR A 51 -24.07 -21.10 10.71
N THR A 52 -23.42 -21.48 9.61
CA THR A 52 -21.97 -21.31 9.48
C THR A 52 -21.69 -19.86 9.85
N PRO A 53 -20.74 -19.55 10.77
CA PRO A 53 -20.46 -18.18 11.14
C PRO A 53 -20.23 -17.38 9.86
N GLN A 54 -21.06 -16.34 9.63
CA GLN A 54 -20.93 -15.53 8.44
C GLN A 54 -19.55 -14.87 8.49
N GLN A 55 -18.68 -15.28 7.55
CA GLN A 55 -17.35 -14.72 7.40
C GLN A 55 -17.48 -13.20 7.19
N ASP A 56 -16.65 -12.41 7.89
CA ASP A 56 -16.71 -10.96 7.76
C ASP A 56 -16.34 -10.52 6.32
N ALA A 57 -16.86 -9.37 5.90
CA ALA A 57 -16.75 -8.92 4.51
C ALA A 57 -15.30 -8.73 4.02
N VAL A 58 -14.37 -8.39 4.94
CA VAL A 58 -12.94 -8.26 4.62
C VAL A 58 -12.37 -9.63 4.30
N SER A 59 -12.58 -10.61 5.19
CA SER A 59 -12.15 -11.99 4.99
C SER A 59 -12.75 -12.61 3.72
N GLN A 60 -14.04 -12.37 3.46
CA GLN A 60 -14.74 -12.87 2.28
C GLN A 60 -14.12 -12.30 1.00
N SER A 61 -13.89 -10.98 0.95
CA SER A 61 -13.34 -10.31 -0.24
C SER A 61 -11.90 -10.75 -0.53
N SER A 62 -11.07 -10.88 0.52
CA SER A 62 -9.71 -11.41 0.38
C SER A 62 -9.72 -12.86 -0.12
N THR A 63 -10.57 -13.72 0.44
CA THR A 63 -10.67 -15.13 0.03
C THR A 63 -11.13 -15.25 -1.42
N ALA A 64 -12.12 -14.45 -1.82
CA ALA A 64 -12.59 -14.40 -3.21
C ALA A 64 -11.49 -13.96 -4.17
N LEU A 65 -10.65 -13.00 -3.77
CA LEU A 65 -9.51 -12.56 -4.58
C LEU A 65 -8.45 -13.65 -4.72
N VAL A 66 -8.14 -14.39 -3.65
CA VAL A 66 -7.23 -15.54 -3.70
C VAL A 66 -7.75 -16.59 -4.66
N ALA A 67 -9.05 -16.92 -4.60
CA ALA A 67 -9.68 -17.86 -5.52
C ALA A 67 -9.68 -17.35 -6.97
N GLN A 68 -9.97 -16.06 -7.20
CA GLN A 68 -9.98 -15.44 -8.52
C GLN A 68 -8.59 -15.45 -9.18
N THR A 69 -7.55 -15.20 -8.38
CA THR A 69 -6.17 -15.10 -8.88
C THR A 69 -5.46 -16.45 -8.92
N GLY A 70 -5.95 -17.44 -8.17
CA GLY A 70 -5.23 -18.70 -7.96
C GLY A 70 -3.93 -18.50 -7.16
N ALA A 71 -3.85 -17.45 -6.35
CA ALA A 71 -2.71 -17.22 -5.47
C ALA A 71 -2.57 -18.37 -4.47
N THR A 72 -1.33 -18.79 -4.22
CA THR A 72 -1.02 -19.88 -3.28
C THR A 72 -0.27 -19.34 -2.08
N ALA A 73 -0.27 -20.09 -0.98
CA ALA A 73 0.55 -19.76 0.18
C ALA A 73 2.03 -19.62 -0.20
N VAL A 74 2.74 -18.73 0.49
CA VAL A 74 4.20 -18.56 0.35
C VAL A 74 4.92 -19.87 0.69
N PRO A 75 5.95 -20.28 -0.10
CA PRO A 75 6.71 -21.49 0.19
C PRO A 75 7.31 -21.45 1.60
N GLY A 76 7.20 -22.56 2.33
CA GLY A 76 7.54 -22.64 3.75
C GLY A 76 6.32 -22.62 4.68
N THR A 77 5.14 -22.31 4.16
CA THR A 77 3.88 -22.53 4.89
C THR A 77 3.54 -24.01 4.96
N THR A 78 3.33 -24.52 6.17
CA THR A 78 3.00 -25.93 6.45
C THR A 78 1.93 -26.01 7.55
N SER A 79 1.62 -27.21 8.06
CA SER A 79 0.74 -27.35 9.23
C SER A 79 1.35 -26.83 10.52
N THR A 80 2.68 -26.65 10.59
CA THR A 80 3.42 -26.23 11.78
C THR A 80 4.18 -24.91 11.60
N ALA A 81 4.08 -24.28 10.43
CA ALA A 81 4.76 -23.04 10.10
C ALA A 81 3.93 -22.13 9.19
N GLN A 82 4.04 -20.83 9.39
CA GLN A 82 3.46 -19.81 8.51
C GLN A 82 4.58 -19.01 7.85
N ALA A 83 4.55 -18.86 6.53
CA ALA A 83 5.54 -18.09 5.80
C ALA A 83 4.93 -16.83 5.18
N PHE A 84 5.75 -15.77 5.10
CA PHE A 84 5.39 -14.47 4.53
C PHE A 84 6.56 -13.95 3.70
N ASP A 85 6.27 -13.49 2.49
CA ASP A 85 7.22 -12.71 1.70
C ASP A 85 7.07 -11.24 2.06
N LEU A 86 8.19 -10.60 2.41
CA LEU A 86 8.30 -9.24 2.92
C LEU A 86 9.11 -8.40 1.93
N THR A 87 8.51 -7.33 1.41
CA THR A 87 9.22 -6.29 0.68
C THR A 87 9.67 -5.21 1.64
N ALA A 88 10.97 -4.98 1.72
CA ALA A 88 11.58 -3.96 2.56
C ALA A 88 11.78 -2.65 1.78
N ASP A 89 11.50 -1.53 2.43
CA ASP A 89 11.63 -0.18 1.84
C ASP A 89 13.09 0.26 1.57
N ILE A 90 14.04 -0.66 1.63
CA ILE A 90 15.46 -0.49 1.33
C ILE A 90 15.87 -1.12 0.00
N GLY A 91 14.95 -1.75 -0.75
CA GLY A 91 15.29 -2.46 -1.98
C GLY A 91 15.73 -3.91 -1.74
N ASP A 92 15.11 -4.57 -0.75
CA ASP A 92 15.36 -5.96 -0.41
C ASP A 92 14.04 -6.75 -0.31
N THR A 93 14.11 -8.05 -0.59
CA THR A 93 12.99 -8.99 -0.43
C THR A 93 13.42 -10.14 0.47
N TRP A 94 12.63 -10.41 1.51
CA TRP A 94 12.90 -11.45 2.50
C TRP A 94 11.71 -12.38 2.66
N ARG A 95 11.97 -13.58 3.20
CA ARG A 95 10.94 -14.52 3.61
C ARG A 95 11.02 -14.78 5.11
N LEU A 96 9.98 -14.40 5.82
CA LEU A 96 9.80 -14.75 7.23
C LEU A 96 9.07 -16.09 7.31
N VAL A 97 9.60 -17.02 8.11
CA VAL A 97 8.91 -18.25 8.51
C VAL A 97 8.77 -18.24 10.02
N LEU A 98 7.54 -18.35 10.51
CA LEU A 98 7.17 -18.43 11.92
C LEU A 98 6.73 -19.86 12.23
N ASN A 99 7.49 -20.55 13.08
CA ASN A 99 7.19 -21.92 13.50
C ASN A 99 6.36 -21.93 14.79
N GLN A 100 5.46 -22.91 14.93
CA GLN A 100 4.61 -23.05 16.11
C GLN A 100 5.38 -23.26 17.43
N ASP A 101 6.64 -23.70 17.37
CA ASP A 101 7.51 -23.84 18.53
C ASP A 101 8.07 -22.49 19.05
N GLY A 102 7.68 -21.38 18.43
CA GLY A 102 8.14 -20.04 18.79
C GLY A 102 9.48 -19.65 18.15
N SER A 103 10.04 -20.46 17.26
CA SER A 103 11.22 -20.10 16.46
C SER A 103 10.84 -19.39 15.16
N PHE A 104 11.75 -18.57 14.64
CA PHE A 104 11.58 -17.98 13.32
C PHE A 104 12.87 -18.06 12.48
N THR A 105 12.70 -17.96 11.17
CA THR A 105 13.78 -17.66 10.23
C THR A 105 13.40 -16.49 9.34
N ILE A 106 14.37 -15.63 9.01
CA ILE A 106 14.26 -14.67 7.91
C ILE A 106 15.30 -15.08 6.87
N LYS A 107 14.82 -15.58 5.72
CA LYS A 107 15.65 -15.88 4.56
C LYS A 107 15.74 -14.65 3.66
N VAL A 108 16.95 -14.29 3.24
CA VAL A 108 17.16 -13.23 2.26
C VAL A 108 16.94 -13.80 0.86
N LEU A 109 15.88 -13.34 0.18
CA LEU A 109 15.59 -13.77 -1.19
C LEU A 109 16.26 -12.87 -2.22
N SER A 110 16.34 -11.57 -1.93
CA SER A 110 17.07 -10.57 -2.71
C SER A 110 17.60 -9.49 -1.79
N THR A 111 18.83 -9.04 -2.04
CA THR A 111 19.44 -7.96 -1.27
C THR A 111 20.44 -7.16 -2.09
N GLN A 112 20.46 -5.85 -1.88
CA GLN A 112 21.47 -4.94 -2.43
C GLN A 112 22.60 -4.61 -1.46
N TYR A 113 22.61 -5.27 -0.31
CA TYR A 113 23.51 -4.97 0.80
C TYR A 113 24.32 -6.16 1.29
N GLY A 114 24.26 -7.30 0.59
CA GLY A 114 24.93 -8.52 1.00
C GLY A 114 24.44 -9.04 2.36
N LEU A 115 23.16 -8.81 2.68
CA LEU A 115 22.55 -9.37 3.88
C LEU A 115 22.45 -10.90 3.75
N THR A 116 22.42 -11.56 4.90
CA THR A 116 22.25 -13.00 4.98
C THR A 116 21.11 -13.35 5.92
N ASP A 117 20.69 -14.60 5.83
CA ASP A 117 19.66 -15.19 6.69
C ASP A 117 19.96 -15.00 8.18
N ILE A 118 18.89 -14.93 8.97
CA ILE A 118 18.92 -14.97 10.43
C ILE A 118 17.85 -15.92 10.97
N SER A 119 18.03 -16.36 12.21
CA SER A 119 17.06 -17.15 12.95
C SER A 119 17.01 -16.69 14.40
N GLY A 120 15.88 -16.89 15.05
CA GLY A 120 15.70 -16.52 16.45
C GLY A 120 14.40 -17.05 17.03
N THR A 121 13.92 -16.39 18.07
CA THR A 121 12.63 -16.71 18.70
C THR A 121 11.69 -15.52 18.63
N TYR A 122 10.39 -15.79 18.69
CA TYR A 122 9.38 -14.75 18.67
C TYR A 122 8.29 -15.00 19.70
N THR A 123 7.63 -13.91 20.08
CA THR A 123 6.38 -13.92 20.83
C THR A 123 5.27 -13.33 19.97
N GLN A 124 4.02 -13.66 20.30
CA GLN A 124 2.85 -13.12 19.61
C GLN A 124 1.78 -12.66 20.58
N SER A 125 1.02 -11.64 20.19
CA SER A 125 -0.18 -11.19 20.88
C SER A 125 -1.29 -10.92 19.87
N THR A 126 -2.51 -11.36 20.16
CA THR A 126 -3.65 -11.20 19.26
C THR A 126 -4.67 -10.26 19.89
N SER A 127 -5.17 -9.31 19.09
CA SER A 127 -6.26 -8.40 19.43
C SER A 127 -7.23 -8.31 18.26
N GLY A 128 -8.42 -8.86 18.43
CA GLY A 128 -9.39 -9.01 17.35
C GLY A 128 -8.80 -9.78 16.16
N SER A 129 -8.89 -9.19 14.97
CA SER A 129 -8.37 -9.74 13.71
C SER A 129 -6.88 -9.47 13.47
N PHE A 130 -6.15 -8.99 14.48
CA PHE A 130 -4.74 -8.63 14.35
C PHE A 130 -3.86 -9.44 15.27
N THR A 131 -2.77 -9.97 14.74
CA THR A 131 -1.70 -10.61 15.54
C THR A 131 -0.42 -9.83 15.37
N THR A 132 0.18 -9.40 16.48
CA THR A 132 1.49 -8.75 16.51
C THR A 132 2.54 -9.78 16.88
N TYR A 133 3.54 -9.95 16.02
CA TYR A 133 4.69 -10.80 16.24
C TYR A 133 5.90 -9.94 16.58
N THR A 134 6.62 -10.31 17.64
CA THR A 134 7.88 -9.67 18.04
C THR A 134 8.97 -10.70 18.08
N GLY A 135 9.96 -10.58 17.20
CA GLY A 135 11.08 -11.52 17.10
C GLY A 135 12.40 -10.90 17.49
N THR A 136 13.27 -11.70 18.10
CA THR A 136 14.64 -11.32 18.44
C THR A 136 15.63 -12.41 18.05
N SER A 137 16.81 -11.97 17.59
CA SER A 137 17.95 -12.81 17.29
C SER A 137 19.23 -12.05 17.63
N ALA A 138 20.38 -12.74 17.63
CA ALA A 138 21.67 -12.08 17.80
C ALA A 138 22.00 -11.03 16.72
N ASN A 139 21.38 -11.14 15.53
CA ASN A 139 21.70 -10.35 14.35
C ASN A 139 20.49 -9.59 13.80
N GLY A 140 19.45 -9.35 14.61
CA GLY A 140 18.26 -8.69 14.12
C GLY A 140 17.04 -8.87 15.01
N SER A 141 15.99 -8.13 14.68
CA SER A 141 14.72 -8.15 15.38
C SER A 141 13.60 -7.75 14.43
N PHE A 142 12.36 -7.99 14.82
CA PHE A 142 11.21 -7.45 14.10
C PHE A 142 10.04 -7.19 15.04
N THR A 143 9.18 -6.28 14.62
CA THR A 143 7.82 -6.11 15.16
C THR A 143 6.87 -5.96 13.99
N LEU A 144 6.06 -6.99 13.77
CA LEU A 144 5.20 -7.11 12.59
C LEU A 144 3.76 -7.37 13.00
N LYS A 145 2.83 -6.64 12.39
CA LYS A 145 1.39 -6.79 12.61
C LYS A 145 0.77 -7.47 11.39
N LEU A 146 0.13 -8.61 11.64
CA LEU A 146 -0.64 -9.39 10.67
C LEU A 146 -2.12 -9.04 10.80
N ASP A 147 -2.77 -8.81 9.67
CA ASP A 147 -4.23 -8.90 9.58
C ASP A 147 -4.60 -10.34 9.17
N THR A 148 -5.23 -11.08 10.07
CA THR A 148 -5.54 -12.51 9.85
C THR A 148 -6.62 -12.72 8.80
N ARG A 149 -7.38 -11.68 8.45
CA ARG A 149 -8.45 -11.74 7.44
C ARG A 149 -7.90 -11.71 6.02
N THR A 150 -6.84 -10.92 5.80
CA THR A 150 -6.22 -10.70 4.49
C THR A 150 -4.86 -11.38 4.33
N HIS A 151 -4.29 -11.88 5.42
CA HIS A 151 -2.91 -12.39 5.49
C HIS A 151 -1.85 -11.36 5.06
N ILE A 152 -2.17 -10.07 5.21
CA ILE A 152 -1.25 -8.96 4.94
C ILE A 152 -0.50 -8.62 6.23
N MET A 153 0.83 -8.57 6.15
CA MET A 153 1.73 -8.26 7.27
C MET A 153 2.55 -6.99 6.97
N GLY A 154 2.91 -6.24 8.01
CA GLY A 154 3.78 -5.08 7.88
C GLY A 154 4.26 -4.58 9.23
N GLY A 155 5.28 -3.74 9.22
CA GLY A 155 5.92 -3.22 10.42
C GLY A 155 7.40 -2.98 10.20
N ASN A 156 8.20 -3.14 11.26
CA ASN A 156 9.63 -2.86 11.21
C ASN A 156 10.44 -4.14 11.37
N VAL A 157 11.52 -4.24 10.61
CA VAL A 157 12.51 -5.31 10.71
C VAL A 157 13.89 -4.70 10.74
N VAL A 158 14.69 -5.14 11.70
CA VAL A 158 16.13 -4.93 11.73
C VAL A 158 16.79 -6.22 11.30
N LEU A 159 17.42 -6.22 10.13
CA LEU A 159 18.21 -7.34 9.64
C LEU A 159 19.67 -6.91 9.60
N ARG A 160 20.46 -7.45 10.53
CA ARG A 160 21.86 -7.07 10.79
C ARG A 160 21.98 -5.57 11.03
N THR A 161 22.59 -4.83 10.11
CA THR A 161 22.87 -3.40 10.22
C THR A 161 21.81 -2.53 9.54
N ARG A 162 20.75 -3.14 8.98
CA ARG A 162 19.71 -2.43 8.22
C ARG A 162 18.39 -2.47 8.96
N SER A 163 17.83 -1.28 9.21
CA SER A 163 16.45 -1.11 9.66
C SER A 163 15.57 -0.76 8.47
N SER A 164 14.43 -1.43 8.35
CA SER A 164 13.50 -1.24 7.23
C SER A 164 12.06 -1.31 7.69
N SER A 165 11.20 -0.55 7.03
CA SER A 165 9.76 -0.78 7.09
C SER A 165 9.39 -1.77 6.00
N VAL A 166 8.55 -2.75 6.33
CA VAL A 166 8.20 -3.82 5.42
C VAL A 166 6.69 -3.89 5.20
N ALA A 167 6.32 -4.35 4.01
CA ALA A 167 4.97 -4.82 3.70
C ALA A 167 5.08 -6.20 3.06
N GLY A 168 4.19 -7.11 3.43
CA GLY A 168 4.26 -8.49 2.99
C GLY A 168 2.94 -9.22 3.02
N SER A 169 2.96 -10.45 2.51
CA SER A 169 1.78 -11.30 2.43
C SER A 169 2.13 -12.76 2.66
N GLY A 170 1.15 -13.52 3.17
CA GLY A 170 1.19 -14.99 3.20
C GLY A 170 0.93 -15.63 1.83
N TYR A 171 0.67 -14.84 0.78
CA TYR A 171 0.42 -15.32 -0.58
C TYR A 171 1.56 -14.98 -1.54
N SER A 172 1.87 -15.92 -2.44
CA SER A 172 2.81 -15.72 -3.54
C SER A 172 2.15 -14.98 -4.69
N VAL A 173 2.97 -14.36 -5.56
CA VAL A 173 2.50 -13.90 -6.88
C VAL A 173 1.84 -15.07 -7.63
N PRO A 174 0.61 -14.88 -8.15
CA PRO A 174 -0.09 -15.91 -8.93
C PRO A 174 0.77 -16.47 -10.07
N ALA A 175 0.72 -17.79 -10.26
CA ALA A 175 1.42 -18.45 -11.36
C ALA A 175 0.91 -17.96 -12.73
N ASN A 176 -0.40 -17.72 -12.84
CA ASN A 176 -1.01 -17.05 -13.98
C ASN A 176 -1.12 -15.54 -13.71
N THR A 177 -0.11 -14.77 -14.11
CA THR A 177 -0.10 -13.31 -13.91
C THR A 177 -1.15 -12.57 -14.73
N ALA A 178 -1.85 -13.20 -15.68
CA ALA A 178 -2.97 -12.58 -16.41
C ALA A 178 -4.14 -12.23 -15.49
N THR A 179 -4.28 -12.90 -14.34
CA THR A 179 -5.29 -12.55 -13.33
C THR A 179 -5.01 -11.22 -12.64
N LEU A 180 -3.81 -10.65 -12.81
CA LEU A 180 -3.42 -9.33 -12.30
C LEU A 180 -3.68 -8.21 -13.31
N ALA A 181 -4.33 -8.49 -14.45
CA ALA A 181 -4.59 -7.46 -15.45
C ALA A 181 -5.43 -6.29 -14.90
N GLY A 182 -5.07 -5.08 -15.33
CA GLY A 182 -5.75 -3.84 -14.96
C GLY A 182 -4.80 -2.67 -14.76
N ASP A 183 -5.39 -1.52 -14.44
CA ASP A 183 -4.69 -0.29 -14.10
C ASP A 183 -4.48 -0.18 -12.60
N TYR A 184 -3.30 0.29 -12.22
CA TYR A 184 -2.87 0.45 -10.85
C TYR A 184 -2.37 1.86 -10.64
N PHE A 185 -2.82 2.52 -9.57
CA PHE A 185 -2.21 3.74 -9.09
C PHE A 185 -1.09 3.35 -8.12
N TYR A 186 0.07 3.96 -8.27
CA TYR A 186 1.21 3.65 -7.43
C TYR A 186 1.82 4.91 -6.82
N ILE A 187 2.35 4.74 -5.62
CA ILE A 187 3.31 5.66 -5.02
C ILE A 187 4.51 4.85 -4.48
N GLY A 188 5.67 5.48 -4.47
CA GLY A 188 6.88 4.85 -4.01
C GLY A 188 7.96 5.86 -3.70
N ALA A 189 9.11 5.36 -3.28
CA ALA A 189 10.28 6.20 -3.08
C ALA A 189 11.55 5.42 -3.39
N THR A 190 12.58 6.15 -3.82
CA THR A 190 13.93 5.61 -4.03
C THR A 190 14.98 6.48 -3.38
N ARG A 191 16.16 5.91 -3.15
CA ARG A 191 17.37 6.59 -2.64
C ARG A 191 18.62 5.87 -3.14
N ASN A 192 19.78 6.50 -2.99
CA ASN A 192 21.05 5.86 -3.27
C ASN A 192 21.26 4.70 -2.28
N ALA A 193 21.67 3.53 -2.77
CA ALA A 193 21.87 2.37 -1.92
C ALA A 193 22.99 2.62 -0.90
N SER A 194 24.09 3.26 -1.32
CA SER A 194 25.30 3.44 -0.52
C SER A 194 25.10 4.23 0.77
N ASP A 195 24.36 5.34 0.70
CA ASP A 195 24.27 6.35 1.77
C ASP A 195 22.82 6.78 2.08
N GLY A 196 21.83 6.29 1.34
CA GLY A 196 20.45 6.74 1.43
C GLY A 196 20.22 8.17 0.91
N GLY A 197 21.22 8.77 0.26
CA GLY A 197 21.18 10.13 -0.28
C GLY A 197 20.29 10.26 -1.52
N SER A 198 20.03 11.51 -1.90
CA SER A 198 19.17 11.87 -3.03
C SER A 198 17.81 11.16 -3.02
N PRO A 199 17.03 11.24 -1.93
CA PRO A 199 15.70 10.61 -1.89
C PRO A 199 14.80 11.20 -2.98
N SER A 200 13.98 10.36 -3.59
CA SER A 200 13.03 10.76 -4.64
C SER A 200 11.71 10.03 -4.42
N PHE A 201 10.63 10.79 -4.35
CA PHE A 201 9.29 10.25 -4.51
C PHE A 201 9.06 9.76 -5.94
N LEU A 202 8.22 8.74 -6.10
CA LEU A 202 7.73 8.20 -7.36
C LEU A 202 6.20 8.12 -7.27
N GLY A 203 5.50 8.52 -8.33
CA GLY A 203 4.05 8.42 -8.37
C GLY A 203 3.53 8.39 -9.80
N GLY A 204 2.44 7.69 -10.02
CA GLY A 204 1.86 7.55 -11.35
C GLY A 204 0.93 6.36 -11.45
N THR A 205 0.82 5.81 -12.65
CA THR A 205 0.00 4.61 -12.91
C THR A 205 0.77 3.60 -13.75
N PHE A 206 0.43 2.33 -13.61
CA PHE A 206 0.86 1.30 -14.55
C PHE A 206 -0.29 0.36 -14.90
N ARG A 207 -0.21 -0.24 -16.07
CA ARG A 207 -1.16 -1.23 -16.59
C ARG A 207 -0.46 -2.56 -16.72
N VAL A 208 -0.99 -3.58 -16.05
CA VAL A 208 -0.69 -4.98 -16.39
C VAL A 208 -1.64 -5.38 -17.52
N ALA A 209 -1.08 -5.75 -18.66
CA ALA A 209 -1.85 -6.12 -19.83
C ALA A 209 -2.61 -7.45 -19.61
N ALA A 210 -3.64 -7.69 -20.43
CA ALA A 210 -4.45 -8.90 -20.35
C ALA A 210 -3.66 -10.21 -20.59
N ASN A 211 -2.49 -10.13 -21.22
CA ASN A 211 -1.58 -11.27 -21.36
C ASN A 211 -0.79 -11.59 -20.08
N GLY A 212 -0.95 -10.79 -19.02
CA GLY A 212 -0.30 -10.98 -17.72
C GLY A 212 1.19 -10.71 -17.68
N THR A 213 1.82 -10.35 -18.79
CA THR A 213 3.28 -10.26 -18.88
C THR A 213 3.72 -8.87 -19.25
N ASP A 214 3.05 -8.18 -20.17
CA ASP A 214 3.44 -6.81 -20.52
C ASP A 214 2.92 -5.81 -19.50
N VAL A 215 3.79 -4.88 -19.12
CA VAL A 215 3.47 -3.78 -18.20
C VAL A 215 3.78 -2.46 -18.90
N THR A 216 2.75 -1.64 -19.07
CA THR A 216 2.93 -0.24 -19.48
C THR A 216 3.02 0.61 -18.23
N TRP A 217 4.12 1.33 -18.06
CA TRP A 217 4.37 2.14 -16.88
C TRP A 217 4.36 3.61 -17.23
N CYS A 218 3.56 4.41 -16.54
CA CYS A 218 3.41 5.83 -16.75
C CYS A 218 3.87 6.58 -15.50
N ASP A 219 5.15 6.98 -15.52
CA ASP A 219 5.75 7.72 -14.43
C ASP A 219 5.32 9.19 -14.48
N SER A 220 4.98 9.75 -13.32
CA SER A 220 4.45 11.10 -13.16
C SER A 220 3.20 11.40 -14.03
N GLY A 221 2.45 10.37 -14.41
CA GLY A 221 1.33 10.46 -15.34
C GLY A 221 0.21 9.46 -15.07
N LEU A 222 -0.85 9.56 -15.89
CA LEU A 222 -2.03 8.69 -15.83
C LEU A 222 -2.18 7.93 -17.15
N ILE A 223 -2.33 6.61 -17.06
CA ILE A 223 -2.68 5.77 -18.20
C ILE A 223 -4.14 6.02 -18.56
N ASN A 224 -4.36 6.29 -19.84
CA ASN A 224 -5.70 6.46 -20.39
C ASN A 224 -6.31 5.12 -20.85
N ALA A 225 -7.56 5.14 -21.32
CA ALA A 225 -8.25 3.94 -21.79
C ALA A 225 -7.48 3.18 -22.89
N SER A 226 -6.79 3.91 -23.79
CA SER A 226 -5.98 3.32 -24.87
C SER A 226 -4.65 2.72 -24.42
N GLY A 227 -4.27 2.88 -23.14
CA GLY A 227 -2.99 2.40 -22.62
C GLY A 227 -1.84 3.38 -22.81
N THR A 228 -2.13 4.64 -23.16
CA THR A 228 -1.10 5.68 -23.35
C THR A 228 -0.95 6.52 -22.09
N CYS A 229 0.29 6.91 -21.78
CA CYS A 229 0.64 7.76 -20.66
C CYS A 229 0.32 9.23 -20.95
N ASN A 230 -0.63 9.79 -20.20
CA ASN A 230 -0.99 11.20 -20.25
C ASN A 230 -0.33 11.96 -19.09
N ALA A 231 0.03 13.22 -19.34
CA ALA A 231 0.42 14.14 -18.27
C ALA A 231 -0.76 14.41 -17.33
N VAL A 232 -0.48 14.52 -16.03
CA VAL A 232 -1.46 14.97 -15.04
C VAL A 232 -1.69 16.47 -15.24
N ALA A 233 -2.95 16.88 -15.41
CA ALA A 233 -3.31 18.29 -15.52
C ALA A 233 -2.77 19.07 -14.30
N GLY A 234 -2.16 20.23 -14.52
CA GLY A 234 -1.58 21.02 -13.42
C GLY A 234 -0.29 20.47 -12.80
N SER A 235 0.23 19.33 -13.28
CA SER A 235 1.58 18.86 -12.91
C SER A 235 2.65 19.56 -13.74
N SER A 236 3.79 19.84 -13.10
CA SER A 236 5.01 20.32 -13.78
C SER A 236 5.98 19.19 -14.13
N SER A 237 5.72 17.97 -13.63
CA SER A 237 6.56 16.81 -13.89
C SER A 237 6.20 16.21 -15.25
N PRO A 238 7.17 16.05 -16.16
CA PRO A 238 6.89 15.42 -17.45
C PRO A 238 6.52 13.96 -17.23
N SER A 239 5.40 13.53 -17.83
CA SER A 239 5.01 12.12 -17.81
C SER A 239 5.89 11.29 -18.74
N GLN A 240 6.34 10.12 -18.30
CA GLN A 240 7.19 9.24 -19.10
C GLN A 240 6.60 7.83 -19.17
N GLN A 241 6.57 7.27 -20.38
CA GLN A 241 6.10 5.91 -20.60
C GLN A 241 7.26 4.95 -20.76
N PHE A 242 7.20 3.84 -20.03
CA PHE A 242 8.13 2.73 -20.14
C PHE A 242 7.39 1.42 -20.41
N ALA A 243 8.06 0.51 -21.11
CA ALA A 243 7.60 -0.86 -21.28
C ALA A 243 8.43 -1.78 -20.38
N PHE A 244 7.74 -2.52 -19.52
CA PHE A 244 8.30 -3.57 -18.68
C PHE A 244 7.63 -4.91 -18.93
N LYS A 245 8.22 -5.98 -18.40
CA LYS A 245 7.65 -7.31 -18.40
C LYS A 245 7.65 -7.91 -17.00
N LEU A 246 6.61 -8.67 -16.68
CA LEU A 246 6.59 -9.58 -15.54
C LEU A 246 7.20 -10.91 -15.97
N VAL A 247 8.33 -11.26 -15.36
CA VAL A 247 9.09 -12.47 -15.71
C VAL A 247 9.32 -13.28 -14.45
N LYS A 248 8.84 -14.53 -14.42
CA LYS A 248 9.18 -15.47 -13.36
C LYS A 248 10.61 -15.94 -13.56
N ASN A 249 11.50 -15.52 -12.67
CA ASN A 249 12.89 -15.97 -12.67
C ASN A 249 12.96 -17.39 -12.11
N THR A 250 13.59 -18.29 -12.86
CA THR A 250 13.71 -19.70 -12.49
C THR A 250 14.78 -19.97 -11.44
N THR A 251 15.73 -19.04 -11.25
CA THR A 251 16.86 -19.19 -10.32
C THR A 251 16.43 -18.92 -8.88
N ASP A 252 15.74 -17.81 -8.64
CA ASP A 252 15.26 -17.43 -7.30
C ASP A 252 13.77 -17.78 -7.09
N GLY A 253 13.04 -18.08 -8.16
CA GLY A 253 11.61 -18.36 -8.11
C GLY A 253 10.76 -17.11 -7.85
N LEU A 254 11.27 -15.90 -8.08
CA LEU A 254 10.57 -14.63 -7.88
C LEU A 254 10.06 -14.05 -9.19
N THR A 255 9.06 -13.16 -9.11
CA THR A 255 8.54 -12.46 -10.30
C THR A 255 9.25 -11.11 -10.42
N HIS A 256 10.08 -10.96 -11.45
CA HIS A 256 10.82 -9.75 -11.73
C HIS A 256 10.01 -8.81 -12.61
N VAL A 257 10.15 -7.50 -12.38
CA VAL A 257 9.69 -6.45 -13.29
C VAL A 257 10.89 -6.03 -14.12
N GLN A 258 10.93 -6.42 -15.40
CA GLN A 258 12.11 -6.27 -16.26
C GLN A 258 11.91 -5.22 -17.34
N GLY A 259 12.88 -4.34 -17.52
CA GLY A 259 12.93 -3.36 -18.62
C GLY A 259 13.82 -3.84 -19.76
N SER A 260 14.34 -2.89 -20.56
CA SER A 260 15.27 -3.16 -21.66
C SER A 260 16.64 -3.66 -21.17
N GLY A 261 16.70 -4.89 -20.68
CA GLY A 261 17.92 -5.58 -20.24
C GLY A 261 18.29 -5.44 -18.76
N SER A 262 17.42 -4.85 -17.92
CA SER A 262 17.67 -4.71 -16.48
C SER A 262 16.41 -4.90 -15.66
N ASP A 263 16.55 -5.38 -14.43
CA ASP A 263 15.46 -5.40 -13.47
C ASP A 263 15.14 -4.00 -12.95
N LEU A 264 13.86 -3.67 -12.92
CA LEU A 264 13.30 -2.59 -12.12
C LEU A 264 13.16 -3.04 -10.67
N GLY A 265 12.86 -4.32 -10.44
CA GLY A 265 12.58 -4.81 -9.10
C GLY A 265 11.91 -6.17 -9.05
N ILE A 266 11.57 -6.60 -7.84
CA ILE A 266 10.84 -7.84 -7.56
C ILE A 266 9.40 -7.50 -7.19
N LEU A 267 8.45 -8.10 -7.91
CA LEU A 267 7.03 -7.99 -7.65
C LEU A 267 6.60 -8.96 -6.54
N SER A 268 5.90 -8.42 -5.55
CA SER A 268 5.16 -9.15 -4.53
C SER A 268 3.66 -8.88 -4.68
N PHE A 269 2.86 -9.87 -4.30
CA PHE A 269 1.41 -9.81 -4.37
C PHE A 269 0.83 -9.85 -2.96
N GLN A 270 -0.26 -9.11 -2.75
CA GLN A 270 -1.06 -9.23 -1.55
C GLN A 270 -2.55 -9.28 -1.89
N ALA A 271 -3.26 -10.17 -1.20
CA ALA A 271 -4.70 -10.33 -1.35
C ALA A 271 -5.45 -9.26 -0.53
N GLY A 272 -5.51 -8.03 -1.06
CA GLY A 272 -6.30 -6.96 -0.44
C GLY A 272 -7.80 -7.26 -0.51
N ASP A 273 -8.55 -6.88 0.53
CA ASP A 273 -10.02 -6.94 0.52
C ASP A 273 -10.66 -5.96 -0.47
N ARG A 274 -9.85 -5.10 -1.07
CA ARG A 274 -10.23 -4.10 -2.07
C ARG A 274 -9.67 -4.44 -3.46
N GLY A 275 -9.17 -5.65 -3.67
CA GLY A 275 -8.53 -6.09 -4.90
C GLY A 275 -7.01 -6.29 -4.76
N PRO A 276 -6.34 -6.66 -5.87
CA PRO A 276 -4.90 -6.93 -5.86
C PRO A 276 -4.09 -5.72 -5.37
N VAL A 277 -3.18 -5.98 -4.44
CA VAL A 277 -2.11 -5.05 -4.06
C VAL A 277 -0.81 -5.59 -4.61
N LEU A 278 -0.06 -4.74 -5.30
CA LEU A 278 1.24 -5.04 -5.87
C LEU A 278 2.29 -4.21 -5.16
N VAL A 279 3.33 -4.86 -4.64
CA VAL A 279 4.45 -4.18 -4.00
C VAL A 279 5.71 -4.55 -4.76
N ILE A 280 6.47 -3.56 -5.20
CA ILE A 280 7.72 -3.77 -5.95
C ILE A 280 8.87 -3.36 -5.06
N ASP A 281 9.70 -4.33 -4.73
CA ASP A 281 11.05 -4.11 -4.24
C ASP A 281 11.86 -3.44 -5.36
N ARG A 282 12.11 -2.13 -5.25
CA ARG A 282 12.69 -1.32 -6.33
C ARG A 282 14.20 -1.30 -6.19
N PHE A 283 14.92 -1.77 -7.21
CA PHE A 283 16.38 -1.64 -7.29
C PHE A 283 16.88 -1.52 -8.73
N GLY A 284 17.89 -0.68 -8.97
CA GLY A 284 18.52 -0.57 -10.29
C GLY A 284 19.38 0.69 -10.43
N TYR A 285 20.21 0.73 -11.46
CA TYR A 285 21.12 1.86 -11.69
C TYR A 285 20.41 3.07 -12.29
N SER A 286 20.78 4.27 -11.84
CA SER A 286 20.36 5.53 -12.47
C SER A 286 20.98 5.66 -13.86
N GLN A 287 20.27 6.34 -14.77
CA GLN A 287 20.75 6.63 -16.13
C GLN A 287 21.66 7.88 -16.21
N SER A 288 22.37 8.19 -15.13
CA SER A 288 23.31 9.32 -15.06
C SER A 288 24.67 8.96 -15.66
N ALA A 289 25.47 9.98 -16.02
CA ALA A 289 26.82 9.80 -16.56
C ALA A 289 27.71 8.90 -15.67
N THR A 290 27.53 8.99 -14.35
CA THR A 290 28.01 8.01 -13.38
C THR A 290 26.80 7.28 -12.80
N PRO A 291 26.50 6.05 -13.22
CA PRO A 291 25.37 5.30 -12.71
C PRO A 291 25.51 5.01 -11.21
N VAL A 292 24.44 5.27 -10.45
CA VAL A 292 24.37 4.98 -9.01
C VAL A 292 23.29 3.94 -8.79
N LEU A 293 23.57 2.93 -7.96
CA LEU A 293 22.55 1.96 -7.56
C LEU A 293 21.50 2.65 -6.69
N ARG A 294 20.25 2.63 -7.17
CA ARG A 294 19.09 3.17 -6.48
C ARG A 294 18.28 2.03 -5.90
N THR A 295 17.79 2.20 -4.69
CA THR A 295 16.93 1.24 -4.01
C THR A 295 15.71 1.89 -3.37
N GLY A 296 14.67 1.11 -3.10
CA GLY A 296 13.46 1.57 -2.44
C GLY A 296 12.28 0.62 -2.61
N VAL A 297 11.07 1.17 -2.61
CA VAL A 297 9.84 0.39 -2.71
C VAL A 297 8.77 1.19 -3.46
N ILE A 298 7.93 0.47 -4.21
CA ILE A 298 6.74 1.01 -4.86
C ILE A 298 5.54 0.18 -4.39
N TYR A 299 4.47 0.86 -4.01
CA TYR A 299 3.21 0.27 -3.61
C TYR A 299 2.15 0.65 -4.62
N ALA A 300 1.31 -0.30 -5.00
CA ALA A 300 0.29 -0.08 -5.99
C ALA A 300 -1.00 -0.82 -5.61
N SER A 301 -2.13 -0.13 -5.77
CA SER A 301 -3.45 -0.73 -5.67
C SER A 301 -4.19 -0.57 -6.99
N LYS A 302 -5.05 -1.56 -7.28
CA LYS A 302 -5.87 -1.54 -8.48
C LYS A 302 -6.78 -0.31 -8.47
N GLN A 303 -6.79 0.45 -9.56
CA GLN A 303 -7.59 1.67 -9.65
C GLN A 303 -9.07 1.35 -9.60
N GLN A 304 -9.75 1.96 -8.64
CA GLN A 304 -11.19 1.89 -8.45
C GLN A 304 -11.67 3.14 -7.72
N VAL A 305 -12.94 3.48 -7.88
CA VAL A 305 -13.53 4.62 -7.15
C VAL A 305 -13.57 4.28 -5.66
N LEU A 306 -12.98 5.13 -4.84
CA LEU A 306 -13.04 5.05 -3.38
C LEU A 306 -14.41 5.55 -2.89
N ALA A 307 -15.01 4.82 -1.96
CA ALA A 307 -16.33 5.09 -1.40
C ALA A 307 -16.31 6.11 -0.23
N GLY A 308 -15.13 6.55 0.21
CA GLY A 308 -14.95 7.56 1.26
C GLY A 308 -14.83 7.00 2.68
N THR A 309 -14.62 5.69 2.83
CA THR A 309 -14.50 5.01 4.12
C THR A 309 -13.29 4.08 4.19
N GLU A 310 -12.53 3.97 3.10
CA GLU A 310 -11.41 3.05 2.91
C GLU A 310 -10.36 3.16 3.99
N LEU A 311 -10.14 4.39 4.45
CA LEU A 311 -9.06 4.77 5.35
C LEU A 311 -9.54 4.96 6.80
N ASN A 312 -10.83 4.75 7.09
CA ASN A 312 -11.37 4.93 8.44
C ASN A 312 -10.64 4.04 9.45
N GLY A 313 -10.22 4.64 10.56
CA GLY A 313 -9.53 3.91 11.62
C GLY A 313 -8.42 4.72 12.28
N SER A 314 -7.65 4.02 13.11
CA SER A 314 -6.47 4.54 13.78
C SER A 314 -5.25 3.72 13.38
N TRP A 315 -4.20 4.41 12.98
CA TRP A 315 -3.09 3.86 12.23
C TRP A 315 -1.77 4.28 12.84
N THR A 316 -0.80 3.38 12.85
CA THR A 316 0.59 3.68 13.16
C THR A 316 1.39 3.67 11.86
N CYS A 317 2.07 4.78 11.57
CA CYS A 317 2.84 4.93 10.35
C CYS A 317 4.34 4.72 10.61
N THR A 318 4.99 4.01 9.69
CA THR A 318 6.42 3.67 9.75
C THR A 318 7.10 4.03 8.43
N ASP A 319 8.35 4.48 8.51
CA ASP A 319 9.20 4.81 7.36
C ASP A 319 10.64 4.46 7.76
N ARG A 320 11.35 3.72 6.89
CA ARG A 320 12.74 3.29 7.09
C ARG A 320 12.99 2.63 8.44
N GLY A 321 12.08 1.75 8.83
CA GLY A 321 12.16 0.95 10.05
C GLY A 321 11.89 1.73 11.33
N THR A 322 11.32 2.93 11.23
CA THR A 322 11.03 3.80 12.38
C THR A 322 9.57 4.24 12.38
N THR A 323 8.92 4.20 13.54
CA THR A 323 7.60 4.81 13.73
C THR A 323 7.71 6.32 13.65
N ILE A 324 6.93 6.94 12.75
CA ILE A 324 6.95 8.39 12.49
C ILE A 324 5.75 9.14 13.07
N GLY A 325 4.73 8.41 13.53
CA GLY A 325 3.53 9.00 14.10
C GLY A 325 2.30 8.11 13.97
N THR A 326 1.16 8.67 14.34
CA THR A 326 -0.15 8.04 14.22
C THR A 326 -1.09 8.90 13.39
N VAL A 327 -2.11 8.27 12.82
CA VAL A 327 -3.17 8.92 12.04
C VAL A 327 -4.50 8.35 12.47
N THR A 328 -5.50 9.21 12.69
CA THR A 328 -6.90 8.82 12.88
C THR A 328 -7.72 9.45 11.77
N ILE A 329 -8.53 8.64 11.09
CA ILE A 329 -9.34 9.05 9.94
C ILE A 329 -10.79 8.63 10.19
N ASN A 330 -11.72 9.56 9.94
CA ASN A 330 -13.15 9.30 9.97
C ASN A 330 -13.84 10.09 8.83
N GLY A 331 -14.19 9.39 7.76
CA GLY A 331 -14.63 9.99 6.51
C GLY A 331 -13.56 10.92 5.96
N THR A 332 -13.91 12.19 5.78
CA THR A 332 -13.00 13.23 5.28
C THR A 332 -12.16 13.89 6.37
N THR A 333 -12.40 13.59 7.65
CA THR A 333 -11.66 14.20 8.77
C THR A 333 -10.43 13.38 9.12
N VAL A 334 -9.27 14.04 9.18
CA VAL A 334 -7.99 13.42 9.52
C VAL A 334 -7.35 14.15 10.70
N LYS A 335 -6.81 13.36 11.62
CA LYS A 335 -5.94 13.86 12.69
C LYS A 335 -4.64 13.07 12.67
N THR A 336 -3.54 13.75 12.39
CA THR A 336 -2.20 13.16 12.50
C THR A 336 -1.58 13.56 13.83
N ALA A 337 -0.69 12.72 14.38
CA ALA A 337 0.17 13.07 15.51
C ALA A 337 1.60 12.56 15.25
N ASP A 338 2.60 13.37 15.58
CA ASP A 338 3.99 12.91 15.58
C ASP A 338 4.33 12.10 16.85
N THR A 339 5.56 11.58 16.92
CA THR A 339 6.03 10.81 18.08
C THR A 339 6.20 11.63 19.36
N SER A 340 6.11 12.96 19.28
CA SER A 340 6.06 13.86 20.45
C SER A 340 4.62 14.20 20.88
N GLY A 341 3.62 13.70 20.17
CA GLY A 341 2.19 13.94 20.44
C GLY A 341 1.63 15.22 19.83
N VAL A 342 2.41 15.98 19.05
CA VAL A 342 1.93 17.19 18.37
C VAL A 342 0.98 16.78 17.26
N SER A 343 -0.27 17.26 17.33
CA SER A 343 -1.32 16.89 16.40
C SER A 343 -1.65 17.95 15.36
N THR A 344 -1.94 17.52 14.13
CA THR A 344 -2.41 18.36 13.03
C THR A 344 -3.78 17.88 12.56
N ALA A 345 -4.68 18.82 12.27
CA ALA A 345 -5.98 18.53 11.68
C ALA A 345 -5.93 18.74 10.17
N GLU A 346 -6.46 17.79 9.42
CA GLU A 346 -6.38 17.74 7.96
C GLU A 346 -7.72 17.30 7.37
N THR A 347 -7.94 17.62 6.10
CA THR A 347 -9.11 17.22 5.32
C THR A 347 -8.66 16.27 4.21
N LEU A 348 -9.36 15.14 4.08
CA LEU A 348 -9.11 14.11 3.08
C LEU A 348 -10.08 14.26 1.90
N TYR A 349 -9.52 14.24 0.70
CA TYR A 349 -10.23 14.29 -0.58
C TYR A 349 -10.05 12.96 -1.28
N PHE A 350 -11.12 12.18 -1.38
CA PHE A 350 -11.11 10.86 -2.02
C PHE A 350 -11.26 10.98 -3.52
N ASN A 351 -10.54 10.13 -4.25
CA ASN A 351 -10.47 10.12 -5.71
C ASN A 351 -9.87 11.41 -6.29
N ASP A 352 -8.94 12.02 -5.55
CA ASP A 352 -8.22 13.22 -5.96
C ASP A 352 -6.74 13.12 -5.60
N ILE A 353 -5.88 13.64 -6.47
CA ILE A 353 -4.47 13.90 -6.20
C ILE A 353 -4.17 15.40 -6.15
N SER A 354 -3.26 15.81 -5.28
CA SER A 354 -2.70 17.16 -5.24
C SER A 354 -1.77 17.41 -6.42
N THR A 355 -1.91 18.55 -7.08
CA THR A 355 -1.05 19.03 -8.16
C THR A 355 -0.67 20.49 -7.94
N ASN A 356 0.15 21.10 -8.81
CA ASN A 356 0.54 22.50 -8.64
C ASN A 356 -0.63 23.49 -8.77
N THR A 357 -1.73 23.09 -9.42
CA THR A 357 -2.90 23.95 -9.64
C THR A 357 -4.08 23.62 -8.73
N GLY A 358 -3.95 22.62 -7.85
CA GLY A 358 -5.02 22.16 -6.96
C GLY A 358 -5.27 20.66 -7.08
N LEU A 359 -6.49 20.24 -6.76
CA LEU A 359 -6.89 18.83 -6.83
C LEU A 359 -7.25 18.42 -8.25
N VAL A 360 -6.86 17.21 -8.63
CA VAL A 360 -7.22 16.58 -9.90
C VAL A 360 -7.82 15.21 -9.63
N ALA A 361 -8.98 14.95 -10.24
CA ALA A 361 -9.70 13.71 -10.07
C ALA A 361 -8.88 12.51 -10.57
N VAL A 362 -8.60 11.57 -9.67
CA VAL A 362 -7.92 10.31 -9.95
C VAL A 362 -8.48 9.22 -9.04
N ASN A 363 -9.13 8.23 -9.64
CA ASN A 363 -9.67 7.10 -8.91
C ASN A 363 -8.56 6.27 -8.24
N GLY A 364 -8.85 5.81 -7.03
CA GLY A 364 -7.98 4.88 -6.29
C GLY A 364 -6.99 5.55 -5.35
N ALA A 365 -6.85 6.88 -5.41
CA ALA A 365 -5.99 7.67 -4.53
C ALA A 365 -6.82 8.66 -3.71
N ALA A 366 -6.26 9.13 -2.61
CA ALA A 366 -6.80 10.23 -1.83
C ALA A 366 -5.71 11.26 -1.54
N THR A 367 -6.12 12.49 -1.26
CA THR A 367 -5.21 13.58 -0.87
C THR A 367 -5.56 14.08 0.51
N SER A 368 -4.59 14.15 1.42
CA SER A 368 -4.77 14.83 2.72
C SER A 368 -4.18 16.23 2.65
N VAL A 369 -4.96 17.24 3.07
CA VAL A 369 -4.55 18.64 3.09
C VAL A 369 -4.69 19.18 4.51
N VAL A 370 -3.62 19.73 5.06
CA VAL A 370 -3.66 20.40 6.37
C VAL A 370 -4.69 21.55 6.35
N ASN A 371 -5.54 21.61 7.36
CA ASN A 371 -6.60 22.62 7.41
C ASN A 371 -6.02 24.04 7.37
N GLY A 372 -6.56 24.88 6.48
CA GLY A 372 -6.06 26.23 6.22
C GLY A 372 -4.93 26.32 5.19
N GLN A 373 -4.47 25.19 4.63
CA GLN A 373 -3.52 25.17 3.51
C GLN A 373 -4.24 25.06 2.15
N ALA A 374 -3.54 25.48 1.10
CA ALA A 374 -4.02 25.33 -0.27
C ALA A 374 -4.10 23.84 -0.65
N PRO A 375 -5.08 23.41 -1.46
CA PRO A 375 -5.19 22.02 -1.89
C PRO A 375 -3.97 21.49 -2.65
N SER A 376 -3.21 22.37 -3.30
CA SER A 376 -1.94 22.05 -3.97
C SER A 376 -0.78 21.69 -3.04
N SER A 377 -0.98 21.79 -1.72
CA SER A 377 -0.02 21.41 -0.68
C SER A 377 -0.37 20.07 -0.03
N GLY A 378 -1.34 19.34 -0.59
CA GLY A 378 -1.74 18.04 -0.07
C GLY A 378 -0.72 16.95 -0.36
N VAL A 379 -0.75 15.90 0.45
CA VAL A 379 0.03 14.67 0.28
C VAL A 379 -0.86 13.52 -0.17
N ILE A 380 -0.32 12.62 -0.99
CA ILE A 380 -1.06 11.48 -1.52
C ILE A 380 -1.14 10.34 -0.49
N LEU A 381 -2.34 9.78 -0.33
CA LEU A 381 -2.63 8.56 0.40
C LEU A 381 -3.12 7.50 -0.60
N LEU A 382 -2.55 6.31 -0.52
CA LEU A 382 -2.93 5.16 -1.34
C LEU A 382 -3.47 4.04 -0.44
N PRO A 383 -4.80 3.85 -0.38
CA PRO A 383 -5.41 2.71 0.29
C PRO A 383 -4.99 1.41 -0.42
N LEU A 384 -4.47 0.45 0.35
CA LEU A 384 -4.06 -0.87 -0.17
C LEU A 384 -5.03 -1.96 0.29
N SER A 385 -5.38 -1.95 1.57
CA SER A 385 -6.38 -2.85 2.17
C SER A 385 -7.07 -2.17 3.35
N SER A 386 -8.07 -2.82 3.95
CA SER A 386 -8.70 -2.40 5.22
C SER A 386 -7.74 -2.32 6.41
N SER A 387 -6.50 -2.78 6.27
CA SER A 387 -5.48 -2.75 7.32
C SER A 387 -4.13 -2.23 6.86
N MET A 388 -4.06 -1.64 5.67
CA MET A 388 -2.84 -1.01 5.21
C MET A 388 -3.12 0.08 4.20
N PHE A 389 -2.47 1.22 4.38
CA PHE A 389 -2.31 2.22 3.33
C PHE A 389 -0.90 2.77 3.39
N VAL A 390 -0.52 3.46 2.32
CA VAL A 390 0.75 4.19 2.27
C VAL A 390 0.51 5.67 2.02
N VAL A 391 1.39 6.51 2.55
CA VAL A 391 1.27 7.96 2.46
C VAL A 391 2.60 8.57 2.03
N GLU A 392 2.50 9.53 1.11
CA GLU A 392 3.61 10.37 0.70
C GLU A 392 4.16 11.19 1.87
N ARG A 393 5.48 11.32 1.91
CA ARG A 393 6.18 12.23 2.82
C ARG A 393 7.00 13.23 2.03
N ASP A 394 6.34 14.27 1.54
CA ASP A 394 6.92 15.28 0.66
C ASP A 394 8.28 15.81 1.16
N ALA A 395 8.34 16.31 2.40
CA ALA A 395 9.57 16.85 2.99
C ALA A 395 10.72 15.84 3.10
N ALA A 396 10.42 14.54 3.21
CA ALA A 396 11.41 13.47 3.31
C ALA A 396 11.69 12.79 1.95
N GLN A 397 10.90 13.11 0.92
CA GLN A 397 10.89 12.43 -0.38
C GLN A 397 10.84 10.91 -0.20
N SER A 398 9.95 10.46 0.69
CA SER A 398 9.75 9.05 1.07
C SER A 398 8.27 8.69 1.09
N VAL A 399 7.98 7.42 1.37
CA VAL A 399 6.62 6.90 1.57
C VAL A 399 6.61 6.16 2.90
N ALA A 400 5.56 6.39 3.70
CA ALA A 400 5.34 5.68 4.95
C ALA A 400 4.22 4.65 4.80
N THR A 401 4.38 3.51 5.48
CA THR A 401 3.35 2.46 5.56
C THR A 401 2.62 2.57 6.89
N CYS A 402 1.29 2.62 6.84
CA CYS A 402 0.42 2.83 8.00
C CYS A 402 -0.48 1.61 8.25
N ARG A 403 -0.49 1.10 9.50
CA ARG A 403 -1.18 -0.15 9.92
C ARG A 403 -1.81 -0.12 11.31
#